data_AF-A0A920JW13-F1
#
_entry.id   AF-A0A920JW13-F1
#
_cell.length_a   1.000
_cell.length_b   1.000
_cell.length_c   1.000
_cell.angle_alpha   90.00
_cell.angle_beta   90.00
_cell.angle_gamma   90.00
#
_symmetry.space_group_name_H-M   'P 1'
#
loop_
_entity.id
_entity.type
_entity.pdbx_description
1 polymer ?
#
loop_
_entity_poly.entity_id
_entity_poly.type
_entity_poly.pdbx_seq_one_letter_code
_entity_poly.pdbx_strand_id
1 'polypeptide(L)'
;MNLQKLSRLDLNLLVALQALLEEKSVTKAASRLFISQPAMSRVLQKLRYQLDDPLFTRTGNELIPTPKARELQHKLPSLLDNILDLVDDGKFDPGKYVGEIRIAVPEFVATSLISKLISLVTKEAPGLVLSVSGGSESVDRDLSEGQLDFTIDISRPFSDELMSMPLAVYIPCIWMRKKHPLSGFETLTLDQIIQFPFVQYFLLISKTVTASTDARFDKALRSLGMNRRKALVTNQLVTAIETVSTSDCLMVATQKDFLIERERYEIVTKPFPKKLPHDGSINLVLLQHQRTSGSAIHLWIAEKIIKIVKDLEGVENLASTL
;
A
#
# COMPACT_ATOMS: atom_id res chain seq x y z
N MET A 1 -32.83 -1.12 -5.63
CA MET A 1 -32.84 -2.53 -5.21
C MET A 1 -33.86 -2.69 -4.09
N ASN A 2 -34.87 -3.57 -4.22
CA ASN A 2 -35.88 -3.74 -3.17
C ASN A 2 -35.45 -4.87 -2.22
N LEU A 3 -34.72 -4.51 -1.17
CA LEU A 3 -34.19 -5.45 -0.16
C LEU A 3 -35.29 -6.29 0.51
N GLN A 4 -36.49 -5.73 0.69
CA GLN A 4 -37.63 -6.44 1.29
C GLN A 4 -38.21 -7.54 0.39
N LYS A 5 -38.14 -7.37 -0.94
CA LYS A 5 -38.51 -8.44 -1.88
C LYS A 5 -37.43 -9.52 -1.93
N LEU A 6 -36.16 -9.13 -1.89
CA LEU A 6 -35.03 -10.07 -1.94
C LEU A 6 -34.92 -10.92 -0.66
N SER A 7 -35.18 -10.34 0.52
CA SER A 7 -35.14 -11.08 1.80
C SER A 7 -36.23 -12.14 1.94
N ARG A 8 -37.29 -12.07 1.12
CA ARG A 8 -38.36 -13.09 1.06
C ARG A 8 -38.05 -14.21 0.08
N LEU A 9 -37.02 -14.06 -0.76
CA LEU A 9 -36.53 -15.10 -1.65
C LEU A 9 -35.51 -15.95 -0.90
N ASP A 10 -35.72 -17.26 -0.93
CA ASP A 10 -34.75 -18.21 -0.41
C ASP A 10 -33.77 -18.52 -1.55
N LEU A 11 -32.58 -17.91 -1.49
CA LEU A 11 -31.58 -18.01 -2.56
C LEU A 11 -31.10 -19.45 -2.79
N ASN A 12 -31.24 -20.34 -1.79
CA ASN A 12 -30.92 -21.76 -1.97
C ASN A 12 -31.89 -22.45 -2.95
N LEU A 13 -33.10 -21.91 -3.13
CA LEU A 13 -34.05 -22.44 -4.10
C LEU A 13 -33.59 -22.20 -5.55
N LEU A 14 -32.79 -21.16 -5.79
CA LEU A 14 -32.22 -20.89 -7.12
C LEU A 14 -31.23 -21.98 -7.54
N VAL A 15 -30.42 -22.49 -6.60
CA VAL A 15 -29.52 -23.64 -6.85
C VAL A 15 -30.33 -24.88 -7.24
N ALA A 16 -31.43 -25.14 -6.53
CA ALA A 16 -32.32 -26.25 -6.86
C ALA A 16 -33.05 -26.09 -8.19
N LEU A 17 -33.46 -24.86 -8.54
CA LEU A 17 -34.06 -24.57 -9.83
C LEU A 17 -33.07 -24.84 -10.98
N GLN A 18 -31.81 -24.45 -10.84
CA GLN A 18 -30.76 -24.74 -11.83
C GLN A 18 -30.61 -26.25 -12.05
N ALA A 19 -30.52 -27.04 -10.97
CA ALA A 19 -30.43 -28.49 -11.05
C ALA A 19 -31.67 -29.11 -11.73
N LEU A 20 -32.88 -28.61 -11.43
CA LEU A 20 -34.12 -29.09 -12.06
C LEU A 20 -34.19 -28.76 -13.57
N LEU A 21 -33.69 -27.59 -13.98
CA LEU A 21 -33.65 -27.14 -15.38
C LEU A 21 -32.68 -27.97 -16.22
N GLU A 22 -31.53 -28.34 -15.66
CA GLU A 22 -30.53 -29.17 -16.34
C GLU A 22 -30.92 -30.65 -16.40
N GLU A 23 -31.33 -31.22 -15.26
CA GLU A 23 -31.62 -32.64 -15.15
C GLU A 23 -32.98 -33.04 -15.73
N LYS A 24 -33.92 -32.08 -15.83
CA LYS A 24 -35.32 -32.27 -16.24
C LYS A 24 -36.02 -33.43 -15.52
N SER A 25 -35.58 -33.72 -14.29
CA SER A 25 -36.07 -34.81 -13.47
C SER A 25 -35.88 -34.48 -11.99
N VAL A 26 -36.97 -34.60 -11.21
CA VAL A 26 -36.94 -34.38 -9.76
C VAL A 26 -35.96 -35.34 -9.08
N THR A 27 -35.96 -36.62 -9.49
CA THR A 27 -35.10 -37.64 -8.88
C THR A 27 -33.62 -37.40 -9.16
N LYS A 28 -33.26 -37.06 -10.40
CA LYS A 28 -31.87 -36.76 -10.76
C LYS A 28 -31.38 -35.47 -10.11
N ALA A 29 -32.20 -34.41 -10.11
CA ALA A 29 -31.87 -33.16 -9.42
C ALA A 29 -31.70 -33.36 -7.91
N ALA A 30 -32.54 -34.20 -7.28
CA ALA A 30 -32.39 -34.56 -5.87
C ALA A 30 -31.06 -35.26 -5.60
N SER A 31 -30.71 -36.24 -6.45
CA SER A 31 -29.42 -36.95 -6.35
C SER A 31 -28.23 -36.00 -6.49
N ARG A 32 -28.28 -35.07 -7.46
CA ARG A 32 -27.20 -34.11 -7.73
C ARG A 32 -26.94 -33.15 -6.57
N LEU A 33 -28.00 -32.75 -5.87
CA LEU A 33 -27.91 -31.87 -4.71
C LEU A 33 -27.87 -32.64 -3.38
N PHE A 34 -27.66 -33.96 -3.41
CA PHE A 34 -27.55 -34.82 -2.23
C PHE A 34 -28.74 -34.70 -1.25
N ILE A 35 -29.96 -34.55 -1.78
CA ILE A 35 -31.21 -34.52 -0.99
C ILE A 35 -32.18 -35.61 -1.42
N SER A 36 -33.18 -35.90 -0.59
CA SER A 36 -34.23 -36.88 -0.93
C SER A 36 -35.19 -36.34 -1.99
N GLN A 37 -35.75 -37.22 -2.81
CA GLN A 37 -36.75 -36.87 -3.83
C GLN A 37 -38.02 -36.18 -3.24
N PRO A 38 -38.54 -36.56 -2.06
CA PRO A 38 -39.59 -35.80 -1.38
C PRO A 38 -39.16 -34.38 -0.99
N ALA A 39 -37.90 -34.19 -0.55
CA ALA A 39 -37.37 -32.86 -0.26
C ALA A 39 -37.26 -31.99 -1.52
N MET A 40 -36.75 -32.54 -2.62
CA MET A 40 -36.70 -31.84 -3.91
C MET A 40 -38.10 -31.47 -4.43
N SER A 41 -39.09 -32.35 -4.22
CA SER A 41 -40.48 -32.06 -4.58
C SER A 41 -41.06 -30.88 -3.78
N ARG A 42 -40.76 -30.78 -2.48
CA ARG A 42 -41.15 -29.63 -1.64
C ARG A 42 -40.44 -28.35 -2.07
N VAL A 43 -39.16 -28.44 -2.44
CA VAL A 43 -38.39 -27.32 -2.97
C VAL A 43 -39.00 -26.80 -4.28
N LEU A 44 -39.36 -27.68 -5.21
CA LEU A 44 -40.07 -27.30 -6.44
C LEU A 44 -41.43 -26.65 -6.13
N GLN A 45 -42.18 -27.14 -5.14
CA GLN A 45 -43.44 -26.51 -4.74
C GLN A 45 -43.23 -25.08 -4.20
N LYS A 46 -42.19 -24.87 -3.38
CA LYS A 46 -41.82 -23.53 -2.89
C LYS A 46 -41.40 -22.60 -4.04
N LEU A 47 -40.61 -23.10 -4.99
CA LEU A 47 -40.22 -22.37 -6.19
C LEU A 47 -41.43 -21.91 -7.00
N ARG A 48 -42.41 -22.80 -7.18
CA ARG A 48 -43.66 -22.47 -7.88
C ARG A 48 -44.44 -21.35 -7.19
N TYR A 49 -44.53 -21.41 -5.87
CA TYR A 49 -45.20 -20.39 -5.07
C TYR A 49 -44.47 -19.05 -5.10
N GLN A 50 -43.14 -19.05 -4.92
CA GLN A 50 -42.35 -17.82 -4.89
C GLN A 50 -42.27 -17.12 -6.26
N LEU A 51 -42.17 -17.89 -7.33
CA LEU A 51 -42.10 -17.36 -8.68
C LEU A 51 -43.47 -17.14 -9.30
N ASP A 52 -44.55 -17.61 -8.68
CA ASP A 52 -45.90 -17.59 -9.26
C ASP A 52 -45.89 -18.16 -10.69
N ASP A 53 -45.36 -19.38 -10.84
CA ASP A 53 -45.26 -20.10 -12.11
C ASP A 53 -45.19 -21.62 -11.84
N PRO A 54 -45.81 -22.49 -12.67
CA PRO A 54 -45.69 -23.93 -12.50
C PRO A 54 -44.28 -24.47 -12.81
N LEU A 55 -43.43 -23.70 -13.48
CA LEU A 55 -42.03 -23.92 -13.88
C LEU A 55 -41.79 -25.10 -14.82
N PHE A 56 -42.47 -26.21 -14.59
CA PHE A 56 -42.40 -27.42 -15.39
C PHE A 56 -43.80 -28.00 -15.59
N THR A 57 -44.11 -28.37 -16.83
CA THR A 57 -45.19 -29.28 -17.18
C THR A 57 -44.64 -30.70 -17.27
N ARG A 58 -45.52 -31.70 -17.29
CA ARG A 58 -45.13 -33.11 -17.28
C ARG A 58 -45.55 -33.78 -18.58
N THR A 59 -44.60 -34.45 -19.23
CA THR A 59 -44.87 -35.35 -20.36
C THR A 59 -44.22 -36.69 -20.06
N GLY A 60 -45.05 -37.66 -19.69
CA GLY A 60 -44.57 -38.94 -19.14
C GLY A 60 -43.74 -38.75 -17.86
N ASN A 61 -42.48 -39.18 -17.90
CA ASN A 61 -41.54 -39.06 -16.79
C ASN A 61 -40.61 -37.84 -16.87
N GLU A 62 -40.74 -37.01 -17.92
CA GLU A 62 -39.87 -35.85 -18.14
C GLU A 62 -40.54 -34.54 -17.69
N LEU A 63 -39.74 -33.66 -17.09
CA LEU A 63 -40.13 -32.28 -16.80
C LEU A 63 -39.84 -31.39 -18.00
N ILE A 64 -40.88 -30.76 -18.56
CA ILE A 64 -40.73 -29.79 -19.64
C ILE A 64 -40.82 -28.38 -19.06
N PRO A 65 -39.78 -27.54 -19.17
CA PRO A 65 -39.80 -26.20 -18.61
C PRO A 65 -40.82 -25.29 -19.31
N THR A 66 -41.52 -24.46 -18.53
CA THR A 66 -42.38 -23.37 -19.03
C THR A 66 -41.54 -22.31 -19.74
N PRO A 67 -42.15 -21.41 -20.54
CA PRO A 67 -41.42 -20.29 -21.14
C PRO A 67 -40.65 -19.45 -20.11
N LYS A 68 -41.27 -19.17 -18.94
CA LYS A 68 -40.62 -18.47 -17.84
C LYS A 68 -39.44 -19.24 -17.25
N ALA A 69 -39.57 -20.55 -17.06
CA ALA A 69 -38.46 -21.38 -16.60
C ALA A 69 -37.31 -21.45 -17.62
N ARG A 70 -37.59 -21.43 -18.93
CA ARG A 70 -36.58 -21.33 -19.99
C ARG A 70 -35.86 -19.99 -19.97
N GLU A 71 -36.57 -18.87 -19.80
CA GLU A 71 -35.92 -17.56 -19.63
C GLU A 71 -34.98 -17.54 -18.43
N LEU A 72 -35.39 -18.16 -17.31
CA LEU A 72 -34.55 -18.29 -16.12
C LEU A 72 -33.34 -19.18 -16.39
N GLN A 73 -33.49 -20.28 -17.16
CA GLN A 73 -32.39 -21.17 -17.55
C GLN A 73 -31.24 -20.44 -18.24
N HIS A 74 -31.53 -19.37 -18.98
CA HIS A 74 -30.50 -18.55 -19.63
C HIS A 74 -29.80 -17.56 -18.69
N LYS A 75 -30.47 -17.09 -17.63
CA LYS A 75 -29.96 -16.04 -16.73
C LYS A 75 -29.31 -16.59 -15.47
N LEU A 76 -29.82 -17.71 -14.98
CA LEU A 76 -29.50 -18.28 -13.69
C LEU A 76 -28.04 -18.76 -13.57
N PRO A 77 -27.41 -19.38 -14.60
CA PRO A 77 -26.00 -19.78 -14.53
C PRO A 77 -25.08 -18.60 -14.19
N SER A 78 -25.13 -17.52 -14.98
CA SER A 78 -24.29 -16.34 -14.74
C SER A 78 -24.54 -15.68 -13.37
N LEU A 79 -25.76 -15.74 -12.85
CA LEU A 79 -26.07 -15.19 -11.53
C LEU A 79 -25.45 -16.05 -10.42
N LEU A 80 -25.57 -17.38 -10.53
CA LEU A 80 -24.99 -18.32 -9.56
C LEU A 80 -23.46 -18.29 -9.61
N ASP A 81 -22.87 -18.16 -10.79
CA ASP A 81 -21.42 -17.99 -10.95
C ASP A 81 -20.95 -16.71 -10.27
N ASN A 82 -21.63 -15.57 -10.47
CA ASN A 82 -21.31 -14.33 -9.78
C ASN A 82 -21.47 -14.43 -8.25
N ILE A 83 -22.43 -15.22 -7.75
CA ILE A 83 -22.59 -15.46 -6.31
C ILE A 83 -21.45 -16.36 -5.80
N LEU A 84 -21.05 -17.37 -6.56
CA LEU A 84 -19.91 -18.22 -6.23
C LEU A 84 -18.63 -17.39 -6.19
N ASP A 85 -18.40 -16.49 -7.15
CA ASP A 85 -17.24 -15.59 -7.16
C ASP A 85 -17.19 -14.65 -5.94
N LEU A 86 -18.34 -14.33 -5.33
CA LEU A 86 -18.39 -13.52 -4.10
C LEU A 86 -18.05 -14.32 -2.83
N VAL A 87 -18.15 -15.65 -2.90
CA VAL A 87 -17.99 -16.56 -1.74
C VAL A 87 -16.74 -17.45 -1.89
N ASP A 88 -16.19 -17.56 -3.09
CA ASP A 88 -14.96 -18.27 -3.37
C ASP A 88 -13.76 -17.42 -2.92
N ASP A 89 -13.09 -17.86 -1.86
CA ASP A 89 -11.80 -17.34 -1.39
C ASP A 89 -10.65 -17.76 -2.34
N GLY A 90 -10.91 -17.80 -3.64
CA GLY A 90 -9.97 -18.22 -4.67
C GLY A 90 -8.62 -17.52 -4.52
N LYS A 91 -7.56 -18.10 -5.10
CA LYS A 91 -6.22 -17.50 -5.04
C LYS A 91 -6.29 -16.06 -5.57
N PHE A 92 -5.88 -15.11 -4.73
CA PHE A 92 -5.82 -13.70 -5.09
C PHE A 92 -5.05 -13.51 -6.40
N ASP A 93 -5.73 -12.92 -7.38
CA ASP A 93 -5.17 -12.55 -8.68
C ASP A 93 -5.04 -11.03 -8.75
N PRO A 94 -3.82 -10.46 -8.63
CA PRO A 94 -3.63 -9.02 -8.73
C PRO A 94 -4.11 -8.46 -10.07
N GLY A 95 -4.08 -9.26 -11.15
CA GLY A 95 -4.49 -8.84 -12.49
C GLY A 95 -5.98 -8.53 -12.63
N LYS A 96 -6.80 -9.07 -11.72
CA LYS A 96 -8.26 -8.83 -11.68
C LYS A 96 -8.67 -7.79 -10.63
N TYR A 97 -7.73 -7.34 -9.79
CA TYR A 97 -8.04 -6.38 -8.75
C TYR A 97 -8.36 -5.00 -9.36
N VAL A 98 -9.49 -4.43 -8.97
CA VAL A 98 -9.89 -3.06 -9.31
C VAL A 98 -10.14 -2.31 -8.01
N GLY A 99 -9.39 -1.23 -7.79
CA GLY A 99 -9.51 -0.47 -6.55
C GLY A 99 -8.38 0.54 -6.37
N GLU A 100 -8.29 1.07 -5.15
CA GLU A 100 -7.31 2.07 -4.76
C GLU A 100 -6.52 1.57 -3.54
N ILE A 101 -5.23 1.88 -3.49
CA ILE A 101 -4.39 1.74 -2.30
C ILE A 101 -3.75 3.11 -2.00
N ARG A 102 -3.94 3.60 -0.77
CA ARG A 102 -3.49 4.90 -0.29
C ARG A 102 -2.23 4.75 0.56
N ILE A 103 -1.16 5.42 0.14
CA ILE A 103 0.17 5.31 0.76
C ILE A 103 0.66 6.69 1.14
N ALA A 104 0.91 6.92 2.42
CA ALA A 104 1.68 8.07 2.89
C ALA A 104 3.16 7.70 2.93
N VAL A 105 3.99 8.45 2.22
CA VAL A 105 5.42 8.15 2.11
C VAL A 105 6.23 9.45 2.11
N PRO A 106 7.33 9.53 2.87
CA PRO A 106 8.23 10.68 2.81
C PRO A 106 8.78 10.86 1.39
N GLU A 107 8.84 12.11 0.92
CA GLU A 107 9.16 12.43 -0.48
C GLU A 107 10.47 11.78 -0.96
N PHE A 108 11.48 11.75 -0.09
CA PHE A 108 12.78 11.15 -0.38
C PHE A 108 12.76 9.63 -0.55
N VAL A 109 11.80 8.94 0.09
CA VAL A 109 11.57 7.51 -0.12
C VAL A 109 10.71 7.31 -1.37
N ALA A 110 9.76 8.23 -1.61
CA ALA A 110 8.80 8.12 -2.68
C ALA A 110 9.46 8.12 -4.06
N THR A 111 10.46 8.98 -4.29
CA THR A 111 11.14 9.11 -5.59
C THR A 111 11.77 7.79 -6.06
N SER A 112 12.36 7.01 -5.15
CA SER A 112 13.01 5.73 -5.45
C SER A 112 12.07 4.53 -5.37
N LEU A 113 11.15 4.51 -4.39
CA LEU A 113 10.23 3.40 -4.15
C LEU A 113 9.03 3.41 -5.10
N ILE A 114 8.30 4.52 -5.17
CA ILE A 114 6.99 4.57 -5.86
C ILE A 114 7.17 4.43 -7.37
N SER A 115 8.24 5.01 -7.92
CA SER A 115 8.58 4.88 -9.35
C SER A 115 8.82 3.42 -9.77
N LYS A 116 9.47 2.62 -8.91
CA LYS A 116 9.66 1.18 -9.14
C LYS A 116 8.37 0.38 -8.90
N LEU A 117 7.63 0.73 -7.85
CA LEU A 117 6.38 0.07 -7.51
C LEU A 117 5.34 0.22 -8.64
N ILE A 118 5.18 1.43 -9.19
CA ILE A 118 4.20 1.67 -10.26
C ILE A 118 4.57 0.93 -11.55
N SER A 119 5.88 0.74 -11.84
CA SER A 119 6.31 -0.06 -12.99
C SER A 119 5.95 -1.55 -12.87
N LEU A 120 5.81 -2.07 -11.64
CA LEU A 120 5.35 -3.43 -11.39
C LEU A 120 3.82 -3.50 -11.38
N VAL A 121 3.17 -2.57 -10.67
CA VAL A 121 1.71 -2.51 -10.53
C VAL A 121 1.01 -2.36 -11.88
N THR A 122 1.50 -1.49 -12.76
CA THR A 122 0.90 -1.31 -14.10
C THR A 122 0.96 -2.58 -14.98
N LYS A 123 1.85 -3.53 -14.68
CA LYS A 123 1.97 -4.80 -15.41
C LYS A 123 1.18 -5.94 -14.73
N GLU A 124 1.26 -6.02 -13.41
CA GLU A 124 0.71 -7.15 -12.63
C GLU A 124 -0.72 -6.87 -12.10
N ALA A 125 -1.11 -5.62 -11.91
CA ALA A 125 -2.39 -5.18 -11.35
C ALA A 125 -2.93 -3.93 -12.06
N PRO A 126 -3.33 -4.02 -13.34
CA PRO A 126 -3.66 -2.86 -14.17
C PRO A 126 -4.91 -2.09 -13.71
N GLY A 127 -5.79 -2.71 -12.92
CA GLY A 127 -6.97 -2.06 -12.34
C GLY A 127 -6.72 -1.35 -11.00
N LEU A 128 -5.50 -1.47 -10.45
CA LEU A 128 -5.12 -0.84 -9.19
C LEU A 128 -4.64 0.61 -9.41
N VAL A 129 -5.20 1.53 -8.65
CA VAL A 129 -4.73 2.91 -8.54
C VAL A 129 -3.94 3.06 -7.23
N LEU A 130 -2.74 3.64 -7.32
CA LEU A 130 -1.97 4.05 -6.14
C LEU A 130 -2.15 5.54 -5.90
N SER A 131 -2.72 5.90 -4.76
CA SER A 131 -2.82 7.29 -4.30
C SER A 131 -1.72 7.55 -3.29
N VAL A 132 -0.82 8.47 -3.63
CA VAL A 132 0.39 8.73 -2.86
C VAL A 132 0.38 10.13 -2.29
N SER A 133 0.62 10.26 -1.00
CA SER A 133 0.78 11.53 -0.30
C SER A 133 2.12 11.58 0.45
N GLY A 134 2.49 12.76 0.94
CA GLY A 134 3.57 12.90 1.92
C GLY A 134 3.26 12.17 3.24
N GLY A 135 4.20 12.25 4.19
CA GLY A 135 4.01 11.68 5.54
C GLY A 135 2.76 12.20 6.26
N SER A 136 2.22 11.39 7.17
CA SER A 136 1.05 11.74 7.99
C SER A 136 1.46 12.18 9.40
N GLU A 137 0.80 13.21 9.92
CA GLU A 137 0.92 13.67 11.32
C GLU A 137 -0.01 12.90 12.28
N SER A 138 -0.94 12.11 11.74
CA SER A 138 -1.97 11.38 12.48
C SER A 138 -2.02 9.92 12.06
N VAL A 139 -0.84 9.29 11.94
CA VAL A 139 -0.63 7.92 11.43
C VAL A 139 -1.66 6.93 11.99
N ASP A 140 -1.79 6.83 13.32
CA ASP A 140 -2.70 5.87 13.97
C ASP A 140 -4.17 6.09 13.58
N ARG A 141 -4.62 7.35 13.52
CA ARG A 141 -5.99 7.69 13.13
C ARG A 141 -6.20 7.41 11.64
N ASP A 142 -5.30 7.90 10.79
CA ASP A 142 -5.47 7.84 9.35
C ASP A 142 -5.46 6.37 8.85
N LEU A 143 -4.66 5.49 9.47
CA LEU A 143 -4.67 4.04 9.20
C LEU A 143 -5.91 3.34 9.76
N SER A 144 -6.32 3.65 11.00
CA SER A 144 -7.48 2.99 11.63
C SER A 144 -8.80 3.34 10.92
N GLU A 145 -8.99 4.60 10.54
CA GLU A 145 -10.16 5.09 9.79
C GLU A 145 -10.13 4.72 8.29
N GLY A 146 -9.03 4.13 7.79
CA GLY A 146 -8.89 3.75 6.38
C GLY A 146 -8.70 4.92 5.42
N GLN A 147 -8.27 6.09 5.91
CA GLN A 147 -7.79 7.19 5.08
C GLN A 147 -6.46 6.84 4.41
N LEU A 148 -5.66 5.99 5.07
CA LEU A 148 -4.46 5.38 4.53
C LEU A 148 -4.55 3.86 4.68
N ASP A 149 -4.00 3.15 3.71
CA ASP A 149 -3.80 1.69 3.79
C ASP A 149 -2.40 1.39 4.32
N PHE A 150 -1.42 2.22 3.91
CA PHE A 150 -0.03 2.14 4.34
C PHE A 150 0.54 3.51 4.68
N THR A 151 1.50 3.52 5.60
CA THR A 151 2.45 4.64 5.70
C THR A 151 3.87 4.15 5.94
N ILE A 152 4.84 4.92 5.46
CA ILE A 152 6.25 4.75 5.81
C ILE A 152 6.63 5.85 6.79
N ASP A 153 7.14 5.48 7.96
CA ASP A 153 7.52 6.44 9.01
C ASP A 153 8.77 5.94 9.76
N ILE A 154 9.37 6.82 10.56
CA ILE A 154 10.44 6.47 11.49
C ILE A 154 9.85 5.65 12.64
N SER A 155 10.52 4.54 12.95
CA SER A 155 10.18 3.67 14.07
C SER A 155 10.14 4.45 15.39
N ARG A 156 8.99 4.37 16.05
CA ARG A 156 8.68 4.89 17.38
C ARG A 156 7.61 3.99 18.00
N PRO A 157 7.27 4.15 19.28
CA PRO A 157 6.08 3.50 19.82
C PRO A 157 4.84 3.96 19.03
N PHE A 158 4.10 2.99 18.50
CA PHE A 158 2.81 3.16 17.81
C PHE A 158 1.72 2.41 18.60
N SER A 159 0.45 2.64 18.28
CA SER A 159 -0.65 1.84 18.83
C SER A 159 -0.46 0.35 18.53
N ASP A 160 -0.88 -0.52 19.45
CA ASP A 160 -0.86 -1.98 19.26
C ASP A 160 -1.75 -2.42 18.08
N GLU A 161 -2.71 -1.58 17.66
CA GLU A 161 -3.57 -1.81 16.49
C GLU A 161 -2.83 -1.69 15.14
N LEU A 162 -1.59 -1.20 15.16
CA LEU A 162 -0.75 -1.07 13.98
C LEU A 162 0.25 -2.23 13.89
N MET A 163 0.36 -2.78 12.69
CA MET A 163 1.41 -3.71 12.32
C MET A 163 2.61 -2.92 11.79
N SER A 164 3.75 -3.07 12.45
CA SER A 164 5.01 -2.42 12.07
C SER A 164 5.98 -3.43 11.46
N MET A 165 6.34 -3.20 10.20
CA MET A 165 7.27 -4.03 9.45
C MET A 165 8.57 -3.25 9.21
N PRO A 166 9.74 -3.76 9.65
CA PRO A 166 11.02 -3.13 9.35
C PRO A 166 11.22 -2.98 7.84
N LEU A 167 11.61 -1.77 7.41
CA LEU A 167 11.72 -1.45 5.99
C LEU A 167 13.16 -1.15 5.57
N ALA A 168 13.80 -0.16 6.19
CA ALA A 168 15.16 0.27 5.86
C ALA A 168 15.86 0.91 7.04
N VAL A 169 17.19 0.98 6.97
CA VAL A 169 18.03 1.64 7.98
C VAL A 169 18.85 2.75 7.33
N TYR A 170 18.59 3.99 7.73
CA TYR A 170 19.33 5.14 7.21
C TYR A 170 20.39 5.68 8.15
N ILE A 171 21.53 6.00 7.54
CA ILE A 171 22.65 6.63 8.21
C ILE A 171 22.71 8.09 7.74
N PRO A 172 22.69 9.07 8.65
CA PRO A 172 22.82 10.47 8.28
C PRO A 172 24.22 10.75 7.71
N CYS A 173 24.32 11.74 6.85
CA CYS A 173 25.57 12.25 6.29
C CYS A 173 25.43 13.75 5.99
N ILE A 174 26.54 14.39 5.63
CA ILE A 174 26.58 15.80 5.23
C ILE A 174 26.65 15.87 3.71
N TRP A 175 25.67 16.54 3.11
CA TRP A 175 25.62 16.84 1.69
C TRP A 175 26.17 18.23 1.39
N MET A 176 26.88 18.33 0.27
CA MET A 176 27.41 19.59 -0.28
C MET A 176 27.58 19.47 -1.79
N ARG A 177 27.59 20.59 -2.52
CA ARG A 177 27.99 20.60 -3.93
C ARG A 177 29.43 20.09 -4.13
N LYS A 178 29.71 19.47 -5.27
CA LYS A 178 31.04 18.92 -5.63
C LYS A 178 32.19 19.93 -5.53
N LYS A 179 31.93 21.19 -5.85
CA LYS A 179 32.91 22.30 -5.79
C LYS A 179 32.91 23.07 -4.45
N HIS A 180 32.29 22.52 -3.41
CA HIS A 180 32.25 23.13 -2.07
C HIS A 180 33.67 23.21 -1.47
N PRO A 181 34.03 24.26 -0.69
CA PRO A 181 35.37 24.37 -0.08
C PRO A 181 35.79 23.18 0.78
N LEU A 182 34.81 22.47 1.37
CA LEU A 182 35.03 21.28 2.18
C LEU A 182 35.09 19.96 1.38
N SER A 183 34.88 19.96 0.06
CA SER A 183 34.75 18.73 -0.73
C SER A 183 36.05 17.91 -0.80
N GLY A 184 37.20 18.59 -0.76
CA GLY A 184 38.53 17.98 -0.81
C GLY A 184 38.98 17.27 0.48
N PHE A 185 38.25 17.43 1.60
CA PHE A 185 38.60 16.78 2.86
C PHE A 185 37.96 15.40 2.95
N GLU A 186 38.71 14.35 3.32
CA GLU A 186 38.13 13.02 3.53
C GLU A 186 37.19 12.96 4.74
N THR A 187 37.60 13.60 5.84
CA THR A 187 36.82 13.68 7.08
C THR A 187 36.68 15.14 7.50
N LEU A 188 35.51 15.48 8.05
CA LEU A 188 35.18 16.83 8.47
C LEU A 188 35.05 16.92 9.99
N THR A 189 35.60 17.97 10.57
CA THR A 189 35.38 18.32 11.98
C THR A 189 34.12 19.17 12.12
N LEU A 190 33.51 19.16 13.32
CA LEU A 190 32.37 20.03 13.61
C LEU A 190 32.70 21.50 13.41
N ASP A 191 33.91 21.92 13.83
CA ASP A 191 34.38 23.31 13.72
C ASP A 191 34.54 23.76 12.26
N GLN A 192 34.84 22.86 11.32
CA GLN A 192 34.85 23.16 9.89
C GLN A 192 33.42 23.30 9.35
N ILE A 193 32.53 22.40 9.75
CA ILE A 193 31.16 22.30 9.24
C ILE A 193 30.31 23.51 9.68
N ILE A 194 30.40 23.90 10.96
CA ILE A 194 29.60 24.99 11.56
C ILE A 194 29.87 26.37 10.94
N GLN A 195 31.02 26.56 10.28
CA GLN A 195 31.35 27.81 9.60
C GLN A 195 30.46 28.09 8.38
N PHE A 196 29.83 27.06 7.83
CA PHE A 196 28.99 27.16 6.62
C PHE A 196 27.50 27.26 6.97
N PRO A 197 26.70 27.95 6.15
CA PRO A 197 25.26 27.96 6.31
C PRO A 197 24.66 26.59 6.02
N PHE A 198 23.47 26.31 6.56
CA PHE A 198 22.76 25.06 6.35
C PHE A 198 21.41 25.23 5.67
N VAL A 199 21.08 24.24 4.84
CA VAL A 199 19.70 23.90 4.50
C VAL A 199 19.19 22.90 5.55
N GLN A 200 18.06 23.21 6.17
CA GLN A 200 17.32 22.30 7.02
C GLN A 200 16.10 21.78 6.27
N TYR A 201 16.18 20.54 5.81
CA TYR A 201 15.06 19.82 5.21
C TYR A 201 14.33 18.99 6.27
N PHE A 202 13.00 19.16 6.39
CA PHE A 202 12.18 18.35 7.27
C PHE A 202 11.66 17.09 6.56
N LEU A 203 12.23 15.95 6.94
CA LEU A 203 11.96 14.65 6.31
C LEU A 203 10.51 14.14 6.53
N LEU A 204 9.80 14.58 7.58
CA LEU A 204 8.52 13.99 8.02
C LEU A 204 7.40 15.00 8.38
N ILE A 205 7.60 16.31 8.21
CA ILE A 205 6.63 17.30 8.71
C ILE A 205 5.92 17.99 7.55
N SER A 206 4.58 17.95 7.56
CA SER A 206 3.76 18.29 6.41
C SER A 206 3.40 19.78 6.29
N LYS A 207 3.37 20.55 7.39
CA LYS A 207 2.72 21.89 7.32
C LYS A 207 3.55 23.10 7.74
N THR A 208 4.18 23.10 8.91
CA THR A 208 4.79 24.35 9.42
C THR A 208 6.29 24.23 9.57
N VAL A 209 7.00 24.87 8.65
CA VAL A 209 8.45 24.95 8.65
C VAL A 209 8.87 26.34 9.11
N THR A 210 9.47 26.44 10.29
CA THR A 210 10.01 27.69 10.82
C THR A 210 11.47 27.52 11.23
N ALA A 211 12.21 28.63 11.25
CA ALA A 211 13.60 28.63 11.68
C ALA A 211 13.78 28.19 13.14
N SER A 212 12.75 28.40 13.97
CA SER A 212 12.69 28.00 15.37
C SER A 212 12.51 26.48 15.57
N THR A 213 12.10 25.73 14.55
CA THR A 213 11.94 24.28 14.67
C THR A 213 13.30 23.58 14.62
N ASP A 214 13.62 22.82 15.66
CA ASP A 214 14.89 22.12 15.78
C ASP A 214 14.84 20.69 15.25
N ALA A 215 15.79 20.36 14.39
CA ALA A 215 16.07 18.99 14.02
C ALA A 215 16.89 18.29 15.13
N ARG A 216 17.00 16.96 15.03
CA ARG A 216 17.90 16.16 15.89
C ARG A 216 19.34 16.71 15.86
N PHE A 217 19.79 17.17 14.70
CA PHE A 217 21.09 17.79 14.51
C PHE A 217 21.27 19.08 15.34
N ASP A 218 20.25 19.94 15.38
CA ASP A 218 20.29 21.19 16.16
C ASP A 218 20.38 20.89 17.66
N LYS A 219 19.60 19.91 18.14
CA LYS A 219 19.64 19.47 19.55
C LYS A 219 21.02 18.90 19.92
N ALA A 220 21.61 18.09 19.05
CA ALA A 220 22.93 17.52 19.26
C ALA A 220 24.04 18.59 19.29
N LEU A 221 23.98 19.59 18.41
CA LEU A 221 24.92 20.72 18.45
C LEU A 221 24.80 21.51 19.75
N ARG A 222 23.58 21.79 20.22
CA ARG A 222 23.36 22.53 21.47
C ARG A 222 23.87 21.81 22.70
N SER A 223 23.78 20.47 22.75
CA SER A 223 24.38 19.70 23.85
C SER A 223 25.90 19.86 23.95
N LEU A 224 26.55 20.31 22.86
CA LEU A 224 27.98 20.62 22.81
C LEU A 224 28.26 22.14 22.92
N GLY A 225 27.26 22.96 23.24
CA GLY A 225 27.39 24.42 23.31
C GLY A 225 27.55 25.11 21.94
N MET A 226 27.24 24.41 20.85
CA MET A 226 27.40 24.90 19.48
C MET A 226 26.04 25.21 18.84
N ASN A 227 26.02 26.14 17.87
CA ASN A 227 24.84 26.46 17.07
C ASN A 227 25.23 26.64 15.60
N ARG A 228 24.44 26.10 14.66
CA ARG A 228 24.65 26.32 13.23
C ARG A 228 23.86 27.51 12.72
N ARG A 229 24.33 28.12 11.62
CA ARG A 229 23.56 29.09 10.85
C ARG A 229 22.65 28.36 9.85
N LYS A 230 21.34 28.57 9.92
CA LYS A 230 20.37 28.06 8.94
C LYS A 230 20.13 29.15 7.89
N ALA A 231 20.39 28.87 6.61
CA ALA A 231 20.10 29.78 5.49
C ALA A 231 18.74 29.47 4.84
N LEU A 232 18.33 28.20 4.85
CA LEU A 232 17.03 27.75 4.36
C LEU A 232 16.46 26.72 5.32
N VAL A 233 15.15 26.80 5.55
CA VAL A 233 14.39 25.76 6.24
C VAL A 233 13.18 25.44 5.35
N THR A 234 13.04 24.19 4.92
CA THR A 234 12.01 23.79 3.96
C THR A 234 11.53 22.34 4.18
N ASN A 235 10.34 22.01 3.72
CA ASN A 235 9.84 20.65 3.54
C ASN A 235 9.68 20.27 2.06
N GLN A 236 10.20 21.09 1.15
CA GLN A 236 10.22 20.82 -0.29
C GLN A 236 11.58 20.22 -0.66
N LEU A 237 11.59 18.93 -1.02
CA LEU A 237 12.83 18.22 -1.28
C LEU A 237 13.65 18.83 -2.42
N VAL A 238 13.00 19.11 -3.55
CA VAL A 238 13.66 19.67 -4.74
C VAL A 238 14.31 21.02 -4.41
N THR A 239 13.59 21.90 -3.70
CA THR A 239 14.12 23.21 -3.26
C THR A 239 15.35 23.05 -2.35
N ALA A 240 15.33 22.07 -1.45
CA ALA A 240 16.47 21.78 -0.58
C ALA A 240 17.70 21.30 -1.37
N ILE A 241 17.50 20.36 -2.30
CA ILE A 241 18.55 19.79 -3.15
C ILE A 241 19.17 20.87 -4.05
N GLU A 242 18.34 21.66 -4.75
CA GLU A 242 18.80 22.75 -5.61
C GLU A 242 19.61 23.79 -4.82
N THR A 243 19.16 24.14 -3.62
CA THR A 243 19.91 25.10 -2.79
C THR A 243 21.29 24.56 -2.41
N VAL A 244 21.41 23.26 -2.12
CA VAL A 244 22.70 22.63 -1.80
C VAL A 244 23.60 22.51 -3.03
N SER A 245 23.04 22.24 -4.22
CA SER A 245 23.80 22.09 -5.45
C SER A 245 24.35 23.44 -5.97
N THR A 246 23.63 24.54 -5.75
CA THR A 246 24.00 25.87 -6.28
C THR A 246 24.64 26.82 -5.27
N SER A 247 24.83 26.42 -4.01
CA SER A 247 25.40 27.28 -2.97
C SER A 247 26.42 26.59 -2.07
N ASP A 248 27.07 27.35 -1.18
CA ASP A 248 27.93 26.80 -0.12
C ASP A 248 27.15 26.36 1.13
N CYS A 249 25.86 26.05 0.98
CA CYS A 249 25.08 25.49 2.06
C CYS A 249 25.36 23.99 2.24
N LEU A 250 25.40 23.55 3.49
CA LEU A 250 25.44 22.14 3.87
C LEU A 250 24.04 21.64 4.19
N MET A 251 23.78 20.35 3.98
CA MET A 251 22.53 19.71 4.41
C MET A 251 22.83 18.40 5.12
N VAL A 252 22.09 18.13 6.21
CA VAL A 252 22.10 16.81 6.84
C VAL A 252 21.01 15.99 6.18
N ALA A 253 21.40 14.92 5.50
CA ALA A 253 20.49 14.04 4.76
C ALA A 253 20.97 12.58 4.85
N THR A 254 20.23 11.64 4.26
CA THR A 254 20.59 10.22 4.27
C THR A 254 21.68 9.94 3.24
N GLN A 255 22.52 8.93 3.50
CA GLN A 255 23.59 8.55 2.58
C GLN A 255 23.08 7.83 1.32
N LYS A 256 21.93 7.15 1.43
CA LYS A 256 21.51 6.06 0.53
C LYS A 256 20.43 6.44 -0.49
N ASP A 257 19.43 7.23 -0.11
CA ASP A 257 18.18 7.36 -0.91
C ASP A 257 18.25 8.13 -2.23
N PHE A 258 19.44 8.58 -2.64
CA PHE A 258 19.58 9.62 -3.63
C PHE A 258 20.76 9.43 -4.57
N LEU A 259 21.21 8.20 -4.83
CA LEU A 259 22.36 8.00 -5.73
C LEU A 259 22.13 8.64 -7.10
N ILE A 260 20.92 8.47 -7.66
CA ILE A 260 20.53 9.02 -8.97
C ILE A 260 20.50 10.56 -8.92
N GLU A 261 19.91 11.13 -7.87
CA GLU A 261 19.82 12.57 -7.68
C GLU A 261 21.20 13.17 -7.39
N ARG A 262 22.05 12.50 -6.60
CA ARG A 262 23.40 12.97 -6.29
C ARG A 262 24.28 13.04 -7.53
N GLU A 263 24.22 12.04 -8.40
CA GLU A 263 24.91 12.07 -9.68
C GLU A 263 24.38 13.21 -10.57
N ARG A 264 23.05 13.37 -10.63
CA ARG A 264 22.42 14.42 -11.43
C ARG A 264 22.74 15.83 -10.94
N TYR A 265 22.80 16.06 -9.64
CA TYR A 265 23.00 17.37 -9.01
C TYR A 265 24.46 17.64 -8.60
N GLU A 266 25.41 16.78 -8.99
CA GLU A 266 26.82 16.86 -8.59
C GLU A 266 27.01 17.05 -7.07
N ILE A 267 26.31 16.25 -6.26
CA ILE A 267 26.37 16.32 -4.80
C ILE A 267 27.37 15.30 -4.25
N VAL A 268 28.27 15.79 -3.40
CA VAL A 268 29.24 14.98 -2.65
C VAL A 268 28.79 14.85 -1.21
N THR A 269 28.99 13.67 -0.62
CA THR A 269 28.67 13.41 0.78
C THR A 269 29.91 13.20 1.63
N LYS A 270 29.86 13.66 2.87
CA LYS A 270 30.84 13.33 3.91
C LYS A 270 30.15 12.62 5.08
N PRO A 271 30.84 11.70 5.77
CA PRO A 271 30.28 11.00 6.93
C PRO A 271 29.76 11.98 7.98
N PHE A 272 28.75 11.54 8.74
CA PHE A 272 28.26 12.31 9.88
C PHE A 272 29.37 12.52 10.93
N PRO A 273 29.46 13.71 11.57
CA PRO A 273 30.54 13.98 12.51
C PRO A 273 30.50 13.06 13.75
N LYS A 274 31.59 12.31 13.98
CA LYS A 274 31.70 11.33 15.09
C LYS A 274 31.52 11.93 16.49
N LYS A 275 31.77 13.24 16.67
CA LYS A 275 31.64 13.94 17.96
C LYS A 275 30.18 14.20 18.36
N LEU A 276 29.23 14.16 17.41
CA LEU A 276 27.82 14.33 17.73
C LEU A 276 27.23 12.99 18.19
N PRO A 277 26.41 12.98 19.26
CA PRO A 277 25.62 11.80 19.57
C PRO A 277 24.75 11.47 18.37
N HIS A 278 25.01 10.33 17.75
CA HIS A 278 24.13 9.75 16.75
C HIS A 278 23.40 8.59 17.41
N ASP A 279 22.09 8.47 17.22
CA ASP A 279 21.41 7.21 17.57
C ASP A 279 21.69 6.14 16.48
N GLY A 280 22.76 6.33 15.69
CA GLY A 280 23.38 5.38 14.76
C GLY A 280 22.60 5.14 13.48
N SER A 281 21.29 5.20 13.57
CA SER A 281 20.41 4.87 12.47
C SER A 281 19.05 5.53 12.63
N ILE A 282 18.40 5.76 11.50
CA ILE A 282 16.99 6.07 11.39
C ILE A 282 16.33 4.82 10.83
N ASN A 283 15.60 4.10 11.67
CA ASN A 283 14.88 2.91 11.25
C ASN A 283 13.56 3.33 10.64
N LEU A 284 13.37 3.05 9.35
CA LEU A 284 12.08 3.16 8.71
C LEU A 284 11.28 1.89 8.87
N VAL A 285 9.98 2.06 9.05
CA VAL A 285 9.00 0.99 9.12
C VAL A 285 7.88 1.25 8.12
N LEU A 286 7.38 0.17 7.52
CA LEU A 286 6.11 0.15 6.82
C LEU A 286 5.02 -0.18 7.84
N LEU A 287 4.05 0.70 7.97
CA LEU A 287 2.93 0.57 8.90
C LEU A 287 1.65 0.28 8.11
N GLN A 288 0.86 -0.65 8.64
CA GLN A 288 -0.50 -0.95 8.20
C GLN A 288 -1.38 -1.22 9.42
N HIS A 289 -2.69 -1.05 9.31
CA HIS A 289 -3.61 -1.37 10.40
C HIS A 289 -3.86 -2.89 10.48
N GLN A 290 -4.09 -3.45 11.69
CA GLN A 290 -4.43 -4.88 11.84
C GLN A 290 -5.66 -5.29 11.01
N ARG A 291 -6.63 -4.39 10.83
CA ARG A 291 -7.85 -4.59 10.00
C ARG A 291 -7.55 -5.04 8.57
N THR A 292 -6.43 -4.61 8.00
CA THR A 292 -6.06 -4.92 6.60
C THR A 292 -5.06 -6.08 6.50
N SER A 293 -4.58 -6.63 7.63
CA SER A 293 -3.55 -7.68 7.66
C SER A 293 -3.95 -8.98 6.95
N GLY A 294 -5.24 -9.32 6.91
CA GLY A 294 -5.75 -10.49 6.19
C GLY A 294 -6.11 -10.23 4.72
N SER A 295 -6.00 -8.99 4.25
CA SER A 295 -6.38 -8.62 2.89
C SER A 295 -5.28 -8.99 1.90
N ALA A 296 -5.61 -9.81 0.91
CA ALA A 296 -4.61 -10.31 -0.05
C ALA A 296 -3.95 -9.20 -0.89
N ILE A 297 -4.69 -8.14 -1.27
CA ILE A 297 -4.10 -6.98 -1.97
C ILE A 297 -3.12 -6.23 -1.08
N HIS A 298 -3.40 -6.08 0.22
CA HIS A 298 -2.52 -5.41 1.16
C HIS A 298 -1.24 -6.24 1.37
N LEU A 299 -1.37 -7.54 1.59
CA LEU A 299 -0.23 -8.45 1.69
C LEU A 299 0.64 -8.40 0.43
N TRP A 300 0.02 -8.41 -0.75
CA TRP A 300 0.73 -8.32 -2.03
C TRP A 300 1.47 -6.98 -2.18
N ILE A 301 0.83 -5.85 -1.89
CA ILE A 301 1.50 -4.53 -1.95
C ILE A 301 2.64 -4.44 -0.94
N ALA A 302 2.41 -4.87 0.31
CA ALA A 302 3.44 -4.84 1.35
C ALA A 302 4.66 -5.68 0.95
N GLU A 303 4.45 -6.87 0.38
CA GLU A 303 5.52 -7.71 -0.14
C GLU A 303 6.33 -6.99 -1.24
N LYS A 304 5.64 -6.36 -2.20
CA LYS A 304 6.31 -5.61 -3.28
C LYS A 304 7.10 -4.43 -2.74
N ILE A 305 6.54 -3.65 -1.82
CA ILE A 305 7.24 -2.53 -1.17
C ILE A 305 8.51 -3.02 -0.47
N ILE A 306 8.40 -4.05 0.38
CA ILE A 306 9.53 -4.61 1.13
C ILE A 306 10.59 -5.14 0.19
N LYS A 307 10.19 -5.85 -0.88
CA LYS A 307 11.13 -6.38 -1.87
C LYS A 307 11.88 -5.28 -2.61
N ILE A 308 11.19 -4.25 -3.08
CA ILE A 308 11.82 -3.12 -3.79
C ILE A 308 12.85 -2.42 -2.90
N VAL A 309 12.51 -2.17 -1.63
CA VAL A 309 13.44 -1.53 -0.69
C VAL A 309 14.67 -2.41 -0.43
N LYS A 310 14.49 -3.73 -0.25
CA LYS A 310 15.62 -4.66 -0.09
C LYS A 310 16.52 -4.70 -1.33
N ASP A 311 15.93 -4.69 -2.53
CA ASP A 311 16.68 -4.67 -3.78
C ASP A 311 17.48 -3.36 -3.94
N LEU A 312 16.92 -2.22 -3.50
CA LEU A 312 17.63 -0.94 -3.43
C LEU A 312 18.84 -1.03 -2.49
N GLU A 313 18.67 -1.54 -1.26
CA GLU A 313 19.79 -1.71 -0.33
C GLU A 313 20.88 -2.68 -0.87
N GLY A 314 20.48 -3.72 -1.61
CA GLY A 314 21.40 -4.72 -2.17
C GLY A 314 22.24 -4.21 -3.35
N VAL A 315 21.64 -3.45 -4.27
CA VAL A 315 22.35 -2.84 -5.41
C VAL A 315 23.37 -1.80 -4.94
N GLU A 316 23.07 -1.09 -3.86
CA GLU A 316 23.94 -0.06 -3.30
C GLU A 316 25.20 -0.62 -2.64
N ASN A 317 25.11 -1.75 -1.95
CA ASN A 317 26.27 -2.41 -1.35
C ASN A 317 27.30 -2.82 -2.43
N LEU A 318 26.84 -3.20 -3.63
CA LEU A 318 27.73 -3.52 -4.76
C LEU A 318 28.40 -2.27 -5.34
N ALA A 319 27.70 -1.14 -5.42
CA ALA A 319 28.25 0.12 -5.92
C ALA A 319 29.26 0.77 -4.96
N SER A 320 29.13 0.55 -3.64
CA SER A 320 30.10 1.04 -2.65
C SER A 320 31.40 0.21 -2.54
N THR A 321 31.51 -0.88 -3.28
CA THR A 321 32.67 -1.79 -3.28
C THR A 321 33.52 -1.68 -4.56
N LEU A 322 33.12 -0.81 -5.50
CA LEU A 322 33.82 -0.47 -6.74
C LEU A 322 34.37 0.96 -6.66
#